data_AF-A0A5K7S473-F1
#
_entry.id   AF-A0A5K7S473-F1
#
_cell.length_a   1.000
_cell.length_b   1.000
_cell.length_c   1.000
_cell.angle_alpha   90.00
_cell.angle_beta   90.00
_cell.angle_gamma   90.00
#
_symmetry.space_group_name_H-M   'P 1'
#
loop_
_entity.id
_entity.type
_entity.pdbx_description
1 polymer ?
#
loop_
_entity_poly.entity_id
_entity_poly.type
_entity_poly.pdbx_seq_one_letter_code
_entity_poly.pdbx_strand_id
1 'polypeptide(L)'
;MMLAFSGSVLQAQTRYQKPDDFIFDLGSSNNKLKGNLLLSGIYKDDLTQLTYEKYLIALKESEKSSNQGLAEVIRKADQHFFTTKEKSFLIAIYSKEFNLVLFDDAVSQKTDSVVHLPKGGTIPDLSEFAKKSKFFNN
;
A
#
# COMPACT_ATOMS: atom_id res chain seq x y z
N MET A 1 31.23 -6.47 36.38
CA MET A 1 31.33 -5.87 35.04
C MET A 1 30.04 -6.19 34.30
N MET A 2 29.10 -5.24 34.30
CA MET A 2 27.75 -5.45 33.76
C MET A 2 27.71 -4.80 32.38
N LEU A 3 27.60 -5.63 31.33
CA LEU A 3 27.44 -5.17 29.96
C LEU A 3 26.02 -4.62 29.81
N ALA A 4 25.88 -3.30 29.90
CA ALA A 4 24.68 -2.61 29.46
C ALA A 4 24.63 -2.69 27.94
N PHE A 5 23.79 -3.58 27.40
CA PHE A 5 23.35 -3.48 26.02
C PHE A 5 22.46 -2.23 25.93
N SER A 6 23.06 -1.09 25.62
CA SER A 6 22.36 0.04 25.04
C SER A 6 21.94 -0.36 23.62
N GLY A 7 20.95 -1.24 23.52
CA GLY A 7 20.19 -1.40 22.31
C GLY A 7 19.46 -0.09 22.11
N SER A 8 20.09 0.86 21.41
CA SER A 8 19.33 1.88 20.73
C SER A 8 18.34 1.10 19.87
N VAL A 9 17.08 1.18 20.26
CA VAL A 9 15.96 1.00 19.36
C VAL A 9 16.25 2.03 18.27
N LEU A 10 17.00 1.62 17.25
CA LEU A 10 17.11 2.40 16.03
C LEU A 10 15.66 2.54 15.62
N GLN A 11 15.09 3.71 15.91
CA GLN A 11 13.88 4.17 15.27
C GLN A 11 14.12 3.86 13.81
N ALA A 12 13.42 2.85 13.29
CA ALA A 12 13.16 2.74 11.89
C ALA A 12 12.40 4.03 11.55
N GLN A 13 13.14 5.12 11.35
CA GLN A 13 12.64 6.31 10.73
C GLN A 13 12.20 5.82 9.36
N THR A 14 10.89 5.64 9.23
CA THR A 14 10.24 5.28 7.99
C THR A 14 10.72 6.26 6.94
N ARG A 15 11.39 5.75 5.90
CA ARG A 15 11.88 6.48 4.72
C ARG A 15 10.88 7.52 4.21
N TYR A 16 9.61 7.21 4.36
CA TYR A 16 8.47 8.03 3.97
C TYR A 16 8.23 9.21 4.92
N GLN A 17 9.16 10.15 4.97
CA GLN A 17 8.93 11.45 5.62
C GLN A 17 8.11 12.40 4.72
N LYS A 18 8.07 12.11 3.42
CA LYS A 18 7.31 12.87 2.42
C LYS A 18 6.26 11.97 1.76
N PRO A 19 5.03 12.48 1.58
CA PRO A 19 3.98 11.72 0.92
C PRO A 19 4.33 11.35 -0.52
N ASP A 20 5.07 12.20 -1.25
CA ASP A 20 5.38 11.96 -2.67
C ASP A 20 6.24 10.70 -2.89
N ASP A 21 7.24 10.46 -2.04
CA ASP A 21 8.08 9.27 -2.11
C ASP A 21 7.24 8.01 -1.86
N PHE A 22 6.29 8.10 -0.92
CA PHE A 22 5.36 7.01 -0.61
C PHE A 22 4.39 6.72 -1.75
N ILE A 23 3.79 7.77 -2.33
CA ILE A 23 2.85 7.68 -3.44
C ILE A 23 3.52 7.05 -4.68
N PHE A 24 4.77 7.44 -4.96
CA PHE A 24 5.52 6.89 -6.07
C PHE A 24 5.90 5.42 -5.83
N ASP A 25 6.45 5.12 -4.65
CA ASP A 25 6.88 3.76 -4.30
C ASP A 25 5.67 2.80 -4.24
N LEU A 26 4.50 3.26 -3.77
CA LEU A 26 3.26 2.47 -3.72
C LEU A 26 2.85 1.96 -5.11
N GLY A 27 2.62 2.86 -6.06
CA GLY A 27 2.14 2.47 -7.39
C GLY A 27 3.15 1.60 -8.15
N SER A 28 4.44 1.95 -8.08
CA SER A 28 5.51 1.16 -8.72
C SER A 28 5.61 -0.25 -8.10
N SER A 29 5.55 -0.34 -6.76
CA SER A 29 5.67 -1.63 -6.06
C SER A 29 4.44 -2.51 -6.27
N ASN A 30 3.24 -1.94 -6.26
CA ASN A 30 2.01 -2.69 -6.50
C ASN A 30 1.93 -3.22 -7.95
N ASN A 31 2.30 -2.41 -8.94
CA ASN A 31 2.36 -2.86 -10.33
C ASN A 31 3.28 -4.07 -10.49
N LYS A 32 4.47 -3.98 -9.91
CA LYS A 32 5.46 -5.04 -9.94
C LYS A 32 5.01 -6.27 -9.16
N LEU A 33 4.42 -6.08 -7.98
CA LEU A 33 3.90 -7.16 -7.15
C LEU A 33 2.82 -7.93 -7.89
N LYS A 34 1.86 -7.26 -8.52
CA LYS A 34 0.85 -7.89 -9.39
C LYS A 34 1.49 -8.77 -10.46
N GLY A 35 2.47 -8.24 -11.19
CA GLY A 35 3.20 -9.01 -12.21
C GLY A 35 3.85 -10.27 -11.63
N ASN A 36 4.53 -10.15 -10.49
CA ASN A 36 5.16 -11.27 -9.82
C ASN A 36 4.14 -12.31 -9.33
N LEU A 37 3.01 -11.88 -8.77
CA LEU A 37 1.98 -12.78 -8.24
C LEU A 37 1.32 -13.59 -9.36
N LEU A 38 1.02 -12.98 -10.51
CA LEU A 38 0.49 -13.67 -11.67
C LEU A 38 1.51 -14.67 -12.23
N LEU A 39 2.78 -14.26 -12.37
CA LEU A 39 3.84 -15.13 -12.89
C LEU A 39 4.27 -16.26 -11.92
N SER A 40 4.01 -16.12 -10.62
CA SER A 40 4.40 -17.12 -9.61
C SER A 40 3.69 -18.47 -9.76
N GLY A 41 2.55 -18.51 -10.46
CA GLY A 41 1.69 -19.69 -10.56
C GLY A 41 0.90 -20.04 -9.29
N ILE A 42 1.20 -19.43 -8.14
CA ILE A 42 0.50 -19.66 -6.86
C ILE A 42 -0.99 -19.30 -6.99
N TYR A 43 -1.28 -18.23 -7.71
CA TYR A 43 -2.63 -17.70 -7.91
C TYR A 43 -3.26 -18.16 -9.24
N LYS A 44 -2.56 -18.95 -10.08
CA LYS A 44 -3.07 -19.45 -11.38
C LYS A 44 -3.73 -18.37 -12.24
N ASP A 45 -3.08 -17.21 -12.37
CA ASP A 45 -3.61 -16.02 -13.07
C ASP A 45 -4.92 -15.43 -12.51
N ASP A 46 -5.28 -15.78 -11.28
CA ASP A 46 -6.49 -15.31 -10.57
C ASP A 46 -6.16 -14.78 -9.15
N LEU A 47 -6.12 -13.46 -9.01
CA LEU A 47 -5.85 -12.77 -7.75
C LEU A 47 -7.10 -12.61 -6.85
N THR A 48 -8.28 -13.15 -7.20
CA THR A 48 -9.48 -13.02 -6.36
C THR A 48 -9.29 -13.59 -4.94
N GLN A 49 -8.38 -14.55 -4.78
CA GLN A 49 -8.03 -15.17 -3.49
C GLN A 49 -6.90 -14.45 -2.73
N LEU A 50 -6.35 -13.37 -3.29
CA LEU A 50 -5.38 -12.52 -2.59
C LEU A 50 -6.11 -11.74 -1.49
N THR A 51 -5.66 -11.91 -0.25
CA THR A 51 -6.19 -11.17 0.91
C THR A 51 -5.27 -10.02 1.26
N TYR A 52 -5.77 -9.04 2.03
CA TYR A 52 -4.94 -7.92 2.49
C TYR A 52 -3.67 -8.38 3.23
N GLU A 53 -3.78 -9.38 4.11
CA GLU A 53 -2.61 -9.92 4.83
C GLU A 53 -1.60 -10.58 3.89
N LYS A 54 -2.07 -11.40 2.92
CA LYS A 54 -1.19 -12.00 1.91
C LYS A 54 -0.54 -10.94 1.03
N TYR A 55 -1.26 -9.86 0.72
CA TYR A 55 -0.73 -8.70 0.02
C TYR A 55 0.38 -8.02 0.83
N LEU A 56 0.16 -7.73 2.10
CA LEU A 56 1.18 -7.10 2.96
C LEU A 56 2.42 -7.98 3.12
N ILE A 57 2.26 -9.30 3.26
CA ILE A 57 3.38 -10.25 3.33
C ILE A 57 4.16 -10.23 2.02
N ALA A 58 3.50 -10.42 0.89
CA ALA A 58 4.16 -10.47 -0.42
C ALA A 58 4.82 -9.12 -0.77
N LEU A 59 4.19 -8.00 -0.41
CA LEU A 59 4.77 -6.68 -0.57
C LEU A 59 6.04 -6.55 0.27
N LYS A 60 5.99 -6.97 1.55
CA LYS A 60 7.13 -6.92 2.46
C LYS A 60 8.30 -7.76 1.96
N GLU A 61 8.04 -8.95 1.45
CA GLU A 61 9.05 -9.84 0.85
C GLU A 61 9.65 -9.27 -0.44
N SER A 62 8.89 -8.43 -1.15
CA SER A 62 9.34 -7.78 -2.39
C SER A 62 10.10 -6.46 -2.17
N GLU A 63 10.14 -5.94 -0.93
CA GLU A 63 10.83 -4.71 -0.60
C GLU A 63 12.33 -4.81 -0.93
N LYS A 64 12.84 -3.75 -1.54
CA LYS A 64 14.25 -3.46 -1.76
C LYS A 64 14.65 -2.29 -0.88
N SER A 65 15.95 -1.99 -0.79
CA SER A 65 16.44 -0.78 -0.12
C SER A 65 15.75 0.50 -0.61
N SER A 66 15.31 0.51 -1.88
CA SER A 66 14.63 1.65 -2.50
C SER A 66 13.15 1.80 -2.17
N ASN A 67 12.51 0.91 -1.41
CA ASN A 67 11.10 1.05 -0.97
C ASN A 67 10.90 0.39 0.41
N GLN A 68 11.97 0.34 1.19
CA GLN A 68 11.97 -0.35 2.47
C GLN A 68 11.00 0.31 3.45
N GLY A 69 10.18 -0.50 4.11
CA GLY A 69 9.17 -0.04 5.08
C GLY A 69 7.83 0.31 4.46
N LEU A 70 7.64 0.14 3.15
CA LEU A 70 6.38 0.42 2.45
C LEU A 70 5.20 -0.38 3.03
N ALA A 71 5.37 -1.70 3.19
CA ALA A 71 4.32 -2.55 3.76
C ALA A 71 3.98 -2.16 5.21
N GLU A 72 4.96 -1.65 5.96
CA GLU A 72 4.75 -1.22 7.34
C GLU A 72 3.96 0.10 7.42
N VAL A 73 4.22 1.04 6.51
CA VAL A 73 3.41 2.27 6.41
C VAL A 73 1.97 1.94 6.03
N ILE A 74 1.76 1.04 5.07
CA ILE A 74 0.40 0.60 4.68
C ILE A 74 -0.31 -0.09 5.84
N ARG A 75 0.38 -0.97 6.57
CA ARG A 75 -0.17 -1.67 7.74
C ARG A 75 -0.57 -0.69 8.86
N LYS A 76 0.17 0.41 9.02
CA LYS A 76 -0.09 1.44 10.02
C LYS A 76 -1.10 2.51 9.59
N ALA A 77 -1.61 2.46 8.35
CA ALA A 77 -2.61 3.40 7.89
C ALA A 77 -3.87 3.34 8.77
N ASP A 78 -4.45 4.50 9.07
CA ASP A 78 -5.59 4.64 9.97
C ASP A 78 -6.84 3.93 9.44
N GLN A 79 -7.01 3.89 8.12
CA GLN A 79 -8.04 3.11 7.45
C GLN A 79 -7.48 2.50 6.16
N HIS A 80 -8.00 1.34 5.78
CA HIS A 80 -7.71 0.72 4.50
C HIS A 80 -8.96 0.05 3.93
N PHE A 81 -8.97 -0.07 2.61
CA PHE A 81 -9.89 -0.92 1.88
C PHE A 81 -9.07 -1.68 0.83
N PHE A 82 -9.23 -3.00 0.79
CA PHE A 82 -8.50 -3.86 -0.14
C PHE A 82 -9.48 -4.77 -0.86
N THR A 83 -9.35 -4.87 -2.17
CA THR A 83 -10.20 -5.70 -3.00
C THR A 83 -9.42 -6.24 -4.20
N THR A 84 -9.95 -7.29 -4.81
CA THR A 84 -9.27 -8.02 -5.88
C THR A 84 -10.20 -8.28 -7.06
N LYS A 85 -9.58 -8.56 -8.20
CA LYS A 85 -10.16 -9.09 -9.44
C LYS A 85 -9.22 -10.18 -9.95
N GLU A 86 -9.63 -10.91 -10.99
CA GLU A 86 -8.81 -11.98 -11.57
C GLU A 86 -7.36 -11.52 -11.86
N LYS A 87 -7.17 -10.34 -12.44
CA LYS A 87 -5.85 -9.87 -12.90
C LYS A 87 -5.34 -8.60 -12.24
N SER A 88 -5.98 -8.14 -11.18
CA SER A 88 -5.52 -6.94 -10.45
C SER A 88 -6.01 -6.95 -9.01
N PHE A 89 -5.48 -6.01 -8.23
CA PHE A 89 -5.98 -5.67 -6.91
C PHE A 89 -5.98 -4.14 -6.76
N LEU A 90 -6.84 -3.67 -5.88
CA LEU A 90 -6.91 -2.27 -5.49
C LEU A 90 -6.68 -2.15 -4.00
N ILE A 91 -5.86 -1.18 -3.63
CA ILE A 91 -5.74 -0.73 -2.26
C ILE A 91 -6.12 0.75 -2.16
N ALA A 92 -6.97 1.05 -1.19
CA ALA A 92 -7.22 2.40 -0.74
C ALA A 92 -6.75 2.53 0.71
N ILE A 93 -6.08 3.64 1.03
CA ILE A 93 -5.65 3.93 2.40
C ILE A 93 -5.91 5.37 2.76
N TYR A 94 -6.24 5.60 4.03
CA TYR A 94 -6.17 6.91 4.65
C TYR A 94 -5.00 6.91 5.63
N SER A 95 -4.11 7.90 5.49
CA SER A 95 -3.03 8.17 6.44
C SER A 95 -3.26 9.53 7.08
N LYS A 96 -3.45 9.55 8.39
CA LYS A 96 -3.54 10.78 9.19
C LYS A 96 -2.19 11.49 9.27
N GLU A 97 -1.09 10.74 9.28
CA GLU A 97 0.28 11.27 9.25
C GLU A 97 0.51 12.14 8.02
N PHE A 98 0.08 11.66 6.85
CA PHE A 98 0.20 12.40 5.58
C PHE A 98 -1.02 13.27 5.27
N ASN A 99 -2.08 13.17 6.08
CA ASN A 99 -3.38 13.82 5.88
C ASN A 99 -3.92 13.67 4.44
N LEU A 100 -3.91 12.43 3.95
CA LEU A 100 -4.34 12.11 2.59
C LEU A 100 -5.01 10.75 2.48
N VAL A 101 -5.77 10.58 1.40
CA VAL A 101 -6.32 9.31 0.96
C VAL A 101 -5.66 8.93 -0.36
N LEU A 102 -5.14 7.71 -0.46
CA LEU A 102 -4.59 7.14 -1.68
C LEU A 102 -5.48 6.03 -2.20
N PHE A 103 -5.54 5.92 -3.53
CA PHE A 103 -6.14 4.81 -4.24
C PHE A 103 -5.16 4.35 -5.31
N ASP A 104 -4.79 3.08 -5.27
CA ASP A 104 -3.92 2.46 -6.25
C ASP A 104 -4.55 1.15 -6.74
N ASP A 105 -4.86 1.11 -8.03
CA ASP A 105 -5.13 -0.10 -8.80
C ASP A 105 -3.81 -0.55 -9.43
N ALA A 106 -3.41 -1.77 -9.12
CA ALA A 106 -2.13 -2.34 -9.55
C ALA A 106 -1.97 -2.49 -11.08
N VAL A 107 -2.92 -2.01 -11.88
CA VAL A 107 -2.80 -1.86 -13.35
C VAL A 107 -1.75 -0.81 -13.74
N SER A 108 -1.67 0.29 -13.00
CA SER A 108 -0.82 1.46 -13.29
C SER A 108 0.55 1.36 -12.60
N GLN A 109 1.60 2.01 -13.14
CA GLN A 109 2.89 2.19 -12.45
C GLN A 109 2.88 3.39 -11.47
N LYS A 110 1.75 4.10 -11.38
CA LYS A 110 1.54 5.27 -10.54
C LYS A 110 0.25 5.10 -9.78
N THR A 111 0.21 5.57 -8.53
CA THR A 111 -1.03 5.69 -7.75
C THR A 111 -2.10 6.42 -8.55
N ASP A 112 -3.27 5.81 -8.72
CA ASP A 112 -4.34 6.33 -9.59
C ASP A 112 -4.98 7.61 -9.06
N SER A 113 -5.14 7.72 -7.75
CA SER A 113 -5.74 8.89 -7.14
C SER A 113 -5.15 9.22 -5.79
N VAL A 114 -4.93 10.51 -5.58
CA VAL A 114 -4.44 11.10 -4.34
C VAL A 114 -5.38 12.23 -3.96
N VAL A 115 -5.96 12.17 -2.77
CA VAL A 115 -6.86 13.21 -2.24
C VAL A 115 -6.28 13.73 -0.94
N HIS A 116 -5.84 14.98 -0.92
CA HIS A 116 -5.49 15.67 0.32
C HIS A 116 -6.76 16.10 1.03
N LEU A 117 -6.89 15.76 2.31
CA LEU A 117 -8.06 16.18 3.07
C LEU A 117 -7.87 17.63 3.55
N PRO A 118 -8.86 18.52 3.37
CA PRO A 118 -8.82 19.84 3.98
C PRO A 118 -8.76 19.71 5.50
N LYS A 119 -8.19 20.70 6.18
CA LYS A 119 -8.06 20.69 7.64
C LYS A 119 -9.45 20.56 8.28
N GLY A 120 -9.67 19.49 9.04
CA GLY A 120 -10.97 19.17 9.66
C GLY A 120 -12.01 18.57 8.72
N GLY A 121 -11.63 18.19 7.50
CA GLY A 121 -12.48 17.48 6.56
C GLY A 121 -12.83 16.07 7.05
N THR A 122 -13.99 15.58 6.63
CA THR A 122 -14.42 14.21 6.90
C THR A 122 -13.60 13.23 6.07
N ILE A 123 -13.18 12.13 6.71
CA ILE A 123 -12.52 11.02 6.02
C ILE A 123 -13.61 10.33 5.17
N PRO A 124 -13.43 10.20 3.84
CA PRO A 124 -14.42 9.53 3.00
C PRO A 124 -14.49 8.04 3.31
N ASP A 125 -15.64 7.41 3.09
CA ASP A 125 -15.74 5.95 3.05
C ASP A 125 -14.89 5.44 1.89
N LEU A 126 -13.79 4.74 2.23
CA LEU A 126 -12.82 4.26 1.25
C LEU A 126 -13.43 3.27 0.26
N SER A 127 -14.42 2.49 0.68
CA SER A 127 -15.10 1.52 -0.18
C SER A 127 -16.04 2.20 -1.17
N GLU A 128 -16.81 3.21 -0.74
CA GLU A 128 -17.67 3.99 -1.64
C GLU A 128 -16.85 4.79 -2.64
N PHE A 129 -15.72 5.33 -2.21
CA PHE A 129 -14.82 6.05 -3.10
C PHE A 129 -14.14 5.10 -4.10
N ALA A 130 -13.66 3.95 -3.63
CA ALA A 130 -13.07 2.93 -4.50
C ALA A 130 -14.05 2.46 -5.58
N LYS A 131 -15.35 2.31 -5.27
CA LYS A 131 -16.40 1.95 -6.25
C LYS A 131 -16.56 2.96 -7.40
N LYS A 132 -16.18 4.23 -7.18
CA LYS A 132 -16.19 5.25 -8.24
C LYS A 132 -14.97 5.15 -9.17
N SER A 133 -13.96 4.35 -8.82
CA SER A 133 -12.76 4.18 -9.64
C SER A 133 -13.01 3.29 -10.86
N LYS A 134 -12.09 3.35 -11.83
CA LYS A 134 -12.11 2.48 -13.02
C LYS A 134 -11.97 1.00 -12.66
N PHE A 135 -11.46 0.67 -11.47
CA PHE A 135 -11.33 -0.70 -11.01
C PHE A 135 -12.68 -1.43 -10.97
N PHE A 136 -13.80 -0.76 -10.67
CA PHE A 136 -15.12 -1.42 -10.60
C PHE A 136 -15.98 -1.24 -11.86
N ASN A 137 -15.63 -0.28 -12.72
CA ASN A 137 -16.46 0.13 -13.85
C ASN A 137 -15.98 -0.41 -15.21
N ASN A 138 -14.92 -1.22 -15.20
CA ASN A 138 -14.38 -1.97 -16.34
C ASN A 138 -14.32 -3.46 -16.00
#